data_AF-A0A246KQI7-F1
#
_entry.id   AF-A0A246KQI7-F1
#
_cell.length_a   1.000
_cell.length_b   1.000
_cell.length_c   1.000
_cell.angle_alpha   90.00
_cell.angle_beta   90.00
_cell.angle_gamma   90.00
#
_symmetry.space_group_name_H-M   'P 1'
#
loop_
_entity.id
_entity.type
_entity.pdbx_description
1 polymer ?
#
loop_
_entity_poly.entity_id
_entity_poly.type
_entity_poly.pdbx_seq_one_letter_code
_entity_poly.pdbx_strand_id
1 'polypeptide(L)'
;MSTLSLNLTARRESLGLNIPQIHAALTLRGVSVAESTVYGWFNGSRGVRKMEHLKALCEVLQTDLNSLTGDEVEVAEGPLPASIVRELAGLSEVQQQAVLATIKAMKTG
;
A
#
# COMPACT_ATOMS: atom_id res chain seq x y z
N MET A 1 -4.19 -10.97 -7.95
CA MET A 1 -4.32 -10.42 -6.59
C MET A 1 -2.93 -10.22 -6.02
N SER A 2 -2.71 -9.14 -5.26
CA SER A 2 -1.41 -8.88 -4.61
C SER A 2 -1.25 -9.70 -3.33
N THR A 3 -0.01 -9.99 -2.92
CA THR A 3 0.31 -10.66 -1.64
C THR A 3 -0.32 -9.92 -0.45
N LEU A 4 -0.27 -8.58 -0.46
CA LEU A 4 -0.91 -7.73 0.55
C LEU A 4 -2.43 -7.95 0.62
N SER A 5 -3.14 -7.94 -0.51
CA SER A 5 -4.60 -8.16 -0.52
C SER A 5 -4.99 -9.56 -0.03
N LEU A 6 -4.16 -10.58 -0.29
CA LEU A 6 -4.37 -11.94 0.21
C LEU A 6 -4.17 -12.00 1.73
N ASN A 7 -3.10 -11.40 2.25
CA ASN A 7 -2.81 -11.38 3.68
C ASN A 7 -3.85 -10.57 4.46
N LEU A 8 -4.31 -9.44 3.91
CA LEU A 8 -5.42 -8.66 4.48
C LEU A 8 -6.70 -9.51 4.55
N THR A 9 -7.03 -10.23 3.48
CA THR A 9 -8.22 -11.07 3.42
C THR A 9 -8.15 -12.21 4.43
N ALA A 10 -7.01 -12.92 4.50
CA ALA A 10 -6.78 -13.98 5.48
C ALA A 10 -6.87 -13.45 6.92
N ARG A 11 -6.31 -12.27 7.20
CA ARG A 11 -6.38 -11.67 8.54
C ARG A 11 -7.80 -11.29 8.92
N ARG A 12 -8.54 -10.64 8.02
CA ARG A 12 -9.98 -10.35 8.20
C ARG A 12 -10.76 -11.61 8.54
N GLU A 13 -10.54 -12.69 7.79
CA GLU A 13 -11.24 -13.96 7.97
C GLU A 13 -10.90 -14.62 9.31
N SER A 14 -9.63 -14.56 9.74
CA SER A 14 -9.21 -15.06 11.06
C SER A 14 -9.88 -14.31 12.23
N LEU A 15 -10.24 -13.04 12.03
CA LEU A 15 -10.92 -12.22 13.02
C LEU A 15 -12.46 -12.30 12.91
N GLY A 16 -12.99 -13.00 11.90
CA GLY A 16 -14.42 -13.10 11.64
C GLY A 16 -15.07 -11.75 11.27
N LEU A 17 -14.28 -10.79 10.77
CA LEU A 17 -14.77 -9.45 10.44
C LEU A 17 -15.34 -9.40 9.02
N ASN A 18 -16.45 -8.69 8.85
CA ASN A 18 -16.99 -8.38 7.53
C ASN A 18 -16.54 -6.98 7.05
N ILE A 19 -16.67 -6.72 5.75
CA ILE A 19 -16.25 -5.44 5.14
C ILE A 19 -17.00 -4.24 5.75
N PRO A 20 -18.32 -4.28 5.99
CA PRO A 20 -19.03 -3.20 6.68
C PRO A 20 -18.47 -2.88 8.07
N GLN A 21 -18.11 -3.89 8.86
CA GLN A 21 -17.51 -3.71 10.19
C GLN A 21 -16.14 -3.04 10.10
N ILE A 22 -15.31 -3.45 9.13
CA ILE A 22 -14.02 -2.82 8.89
C ILE A 22 -14.19 -1.36 8.46
N HIS A 23 -15.14 -1.10 7.55
CA HIS A 23 -15.45 0.25 7.08
C HIS A 23 -15.95 1.16 8.22
N ALA A 24 -16.85 0.67 9.06
CA ALA A 24 -17.32 1.40 10.24
C ALA A 24 -16.16 1.69 11.21
N ALA A 25 -15.29 0.71 11.46
CA ALA A 25 -14.14 0.85 12.34
C ALA A 25 -13.09 1.84 11.81
N LEU A 26 -12.90 1.91 10.49
CA LEU A 26 -12.06 2.91 9.82
C LEU A 26 -12.67 4.31 9.92
N THR A 27 -13.99 4.42 9.72
CA THR A 27 -14.72 5.69 9.80
C THR A 27 -14.63 6.29 11.20
N LEU A 28 -14.78 5.47 12.25
CA LEU A 28 -14.61 5.89 13.65
C LEU A 28 -13.21 6.41 13.97
N ARG A 29 -12.19 5.98 13.21
CA ARG A 29 -10.81 6.44 13.33
C ARG A 29 -10.50 7.65 12.45
N GLY A 30 -11.51 8.26 11.83
CA GLY A 30 -11.34 9.43 10.97
C GLY A 30 -10.94 9.10 9.52
N VAL A 31 -10.88 7.82 9.14
CA VAL A 31 -10.61 7.42 7.75
C VAL A 31 -11.92 7.38 6.97
N SER A 32 -12.25 8.50 6.33
CA SER A 32 -13.43 8.62 5.47
C SER A 32 -13.13 8.11 4.06
N VAL A 33 -13.45 6.84 3.81
CA VAL A 33 -13.37 6.21 2.48
C VAL A 33 -14.70 5.54 2.16
N ALA A 34 -15.02 5.40 0.88
CA ALA A 34 -16.20 4.64 0.47
C ALA A 34 -16.02 3.14 0.79
N GLU A 35 -17.10 2.46 1.20
CA GLU A 35 -17.08 1.02 1.49
C GLU A 35 -16.59 0.18 0.30
N SER A 36 -16.96 0.58 -0.93
CA SER A 36 -16.47 -0.04 -2.17
C SER A 36 -14.95 0.07 -2.35
N THR A 37 -14.33 1.09 -1.76
CA THR A 37 -12.86 1.23 -1.76
C THR A 37 -12.23 0.25 -0.77
N VAL A 38 -12.84 0.07 0.40
CA VAL A 38 -12.42 -0.95 1.38
C VAL A 38 -12.54 -2.34 0.76
N TYR A 39 -13.68 -2.66 0.15
CA TYR A 39 -13.85 -3.91 -0.61
C TYR A 39 -12.75 -4.10 -1.68
N GLY A 40 -12.41 -3.02 -2.37
CA GLY A 40 -11.34 -2.97 -3.35
C GLY A 40 -9.95 -3.34 -2.79
N TRP A 41 -9.67 -3.02 -1.54
CA TRP A 41 -8.40 -3.35 -0.86
C TRP A 41 -8.26 -4.84 -0.59
N PHE A 42 -9.35 -5.51 -0.21
CA PHE A 42 -9.34 -6.96 0.08
C PHE A 42 -9.38 -7.80 -1.19
N ASN A 43 -10.19 -7.42 -2.18
CA ASN A 43 -10.27 -8.18 -3.43
C ASN A 43 -9.09 -7.90 -4.39
N GLY A 44 -8.21 -6.96 -4.05
CA GLY A 44 -7.03 -6.60 -4.84
C GLY A 44 -7.31 -5.78 -6.10
N SER A 45 -8.55 -5.30 -6.31
CA SER A 45 -8.89 -4.39 -7.41
C SER A 45 -8.41 -2.95 -7.16
N ARG A 46 -8.13 -2.60 -5.89
CA ARG A 46 -7.54 -1.32 -5.49
C ARG A 46 -6.44 -1.54 -4.46
N GLY A 47 -5.31 -0.85 -4.62
CA GLY A 47 -4.29 -0.80 -3.58
C GLY A 47 -4.60 0.26 -2.50
N VAL A 48 -4.06 0.07 -1.30
CA VAL A 48 -4.05 1.09 -0.25
C VAL A 48 -2.95 2.10 -0.57
N ARG A 49 -3.30 3.24 -1.16
CA ARG A 49 -2.31 4.24 -1.64
C ARG A 49 -1.76 5.17 -0.56
N LYS A 50 -2.45 5.26 0.59
CA LYS A 50 -2.10 6.19 1.65
C LYS A 50 -1.64 5.44 2.89
N MET A 51 -0.52 5.86 3.46
CA MET A 51 0.05 5.26 4.67
C MET A 51 -0.88 5.40 5.87
N GLU A 52 -1.63 6.51 5.98
CA GLU A 52 -2.66 6.71 7.02
C GLU A 52 -3.75 5.62 6.98
N HIS A 53 -4.24 5.29 5.77
CA HIS A 53 -5.26 4.26 5.59
C HIS A 53 -4.70 2.88 5.91
N LEU A 54 -3.45 2.62 5.52
CA LEU A 54 -2.81 1.34 5.80
C LEU A 54 -2.58 1.14 7.30
N LYS A 55 -2.11 2.18 8.02
CA LYS A 55 -1.97 2.15 9.48
C LYS A 55 -3.32 1.89 10.17
N ALA A 56 -4.35 2.65 9.81
CA ALA A 56 -5.68 2.45 10.39
C ALA A 56 -6.23 1.04 10.09
N LEU A 57 -5.98 0.51 8.90
CA LEU A 57 -6.37 -0.84 8.52
C LEU A 57 -5.63 -1.90 9.35
N CYS A 58 -4.32 -1.73 9.55
CA CYS A 58 -3.51 -2.59 10.43
C CYS A 58 -4.04 -2.59 11.87
N GLU A 59 -4.38 -1.41 12.42
CA GLU A 59 -4.96 -1.30 13.75
C GLU A 59 -6.33 -2.01 13.87
N VAL A 60 -7.21 -1.84 12.87
CA VAL A 60 -8.52 -2.52 12.82
C VAL A 60 -8.34 -4.03 12.74
N LEU A 61 -7.37 -4.49 11.96
CA LEU A 61 -7.06 -5.90 11.76
C LEU A 61 -6.10 -6.46 12.83
N GLN A 62 -5.82 -5.68 13.88
CA GLN A 62 -4.95 -6.06 15.01
C GLN A 62 -3.66 -6.74 14.52
N THR A 63 -3.01 -6.11 13.54
CA THR A 63 -1.83 -6.64 12.88
C THR A 63 -0.86 -5.49 12.63
N ASP A 64 0.40 -5.80 12.41
CA ASP A 64 1.40 -4.86 11.95
C ASP A 64 1.67 -5.02 10.45
N LEU A 65 2.35 -4.03 9.87
CA LEU A 65 2.69 -4.01 8.45
C LEU A 65 3.63 -5.15 8.09
N ASN A 66 4.60 -5.47 8.95
CA ASN A 66 5.62 -6.50 8.69
C ASN A 66 4.97 -7.90 8.66
N SER A 67 3.99 -8.15 9.52
CA SER A 67 3.17 -9.37 9.52
C SER A 67 2.29 -9.49 8.28
N LEU A 68 1.91 -8.37 7.64
CA LEU A 68 1.11 -8.36 6.41
C LEU A 68 1.94 -8.44 5.13
N THR A 69 3.21 -8.03 5.16
CA THR A 69 4.10 -8.08 3.99
C THR A 69 5.03 -9.29 3.99
N GLY A 70 5.16 -10.00 5.11
CA GLY A 70 6.32 -10.88 5.31
C GLY A 70 7.61 -10.05 5.36
N ASP A 71 8.77 -10.68 5.55
CA ASP A 71 10.10 -10.03 5.51
C ASP A 71 10.39 -9.22 4.22
N GLU A 72 9.50 -9.24 3.23
CA GLU A 72 9.50 -8.35 2.08
C GLU A 72 8.88 -6.98 2.40
N VAL A 73 9.51 -6.22 3.31
CA VAL A 73 9.33 -4.76 3.34
C VAL A 73 10.16 -4.15 2.21
N GLU A 74 9.83 -4.49 0.95
CA GLU A 74 9.97 -3.49 -0.11
C GLU A 74 8.79 -2.55 0.07
N VAL A 75 9.02 -1.47 0.81
CA VAL A 75 8.19 -0.27 0.71
C VAL A 75 8.18 0.07 -0.77
N ALA A 76 7.13 -0.32 -1.47
CA ALA A 76 6.92 0.05 -2.85
C ALA A 76 6.98 1.57 -2.89
N GLU A 77 8.12 2.10 -3.33
CA GLU A 77 8.23 3.44 -3.88
C GLU A 77 7.05 3.52 -4.85
N GLY A 78 6.06 4.36 -4.52
CA GLY A 78 4.85 4.47 -5.32
C GLY A 78 5.22 4.58 -6.80
N PRO A 79 4.42 4.05 -7.73
CA PRO A 79 4.80 3.95 -9.13
C PRO A 79 5.34 5.30 -9.59
N LEU A 80 6.61 5.32 -10.00
CA LEU A 80 7.24 6.50 -10.55
C LEU A 80 6.27 7.09 -11.58
N PRO A 81 6.03 8.41 -11.58
CA PRO A 81 5.18 9.06 -12.57
C PRO A 81 5.50 8.50 -13.96
N ALA A 82 4.48 8.11 -14.72
CA ALA A 82 4.68 7.44 -16.01
C ALA A 82 5.55 8.26 -16.99
N SER A 83 5.67 9.57 -16.78
CA SER A 83 6.62 10.46 -17.46
C SER A 83 8.09 10.09 -17.16
N ILE A 84 8.44 9.88 -15.89
CA ILE A 84 9.79 9.51 -15.44
C ILE A 84 10.16 8.11 -15.95
N VAL A 85 9.24 7.16 -15.91
CA VAL A 85 9.48 5.79 -16.42
C VAL A 85 9.75 5.80 -17.93
N ARG A 86 9.03 6.65 -18.69
CA ARG A 86 9.24 6.79 -20.14
C ARG A 86 10.57 7.46 -20.47
N GLU A 87 11.00 8.43 -19.67
CA GLU A 87 12.31 9.09 -19.82
C GLU A 87 13.47 8.17 -19.43
N LEU A 88 13.31 7.35 -18.38
CA LEU A 88 14.31 6.37 -17.95
C LEU A 88 14.50 5.24 -18.96
N ALA A 89 13.44 4.82 -19.66
CA ALA A 89 13.50 3.74 -20.65
C ALA A 89 14.42 4.06 -21.85
N GLY A 90 14.75 5.32 -22.10
CA GLY A 90 15.71 5.75 -23.12
C GLY A 90 17.16 5.88 -22.63
N LEU A 91 17.42 5.64 -21.35
CA LEU A 91 18.72 5.83 -20.71
C LEU A 91 19.42 4.49 -20.43
N SER A 92 20.76 4.50 -20.41
CA SER A 92 21.53 3.32 -20.00
C SER A 92 21.35 3.03 -18.51
N GLU A 93 21.54 1.77 -18.09
CA GLU A 93 21.35 1.34 -16.70
C GLU A 93 22.14 2.20 -15.69
N VAL A 94 23.35 2.62 -16.06
CA VAL A 94 24.19 3.50 -15.23
C VAL A 94 23.58 4.89 -15.04
N GLN A 95 22.95 5.43 -16.09
CA GLN A 95 22.27 6.72 -16.03
C GLN A 95 20.97 6.62 -15.22
N GLN A 96 20.22 5.52 -15.35
CA GLN A 96 19.03 5.27 -14.53
C GLN A 96 19.36 5.23 -13.05
N GLN A 97 20.45 4.56 -12.66
CA GLN A 97 20.90 4.51 -11.26
C GLN A 97 21.33 5.88 -10.73
N ALA A 98 21.99 6.70 -11.54
CA ALA A 98 22.38 8.06 -11.14
C ALA A 98 21.16 8.97 -10.90
N VAL A 99 20.13 8.86 -11.74
CA VAL A 99 18.87 9.61 -11.57
C VAL A 99 18.14 9.15 -10.30
N LEU A 100 18.04 7.85 -10.07
CA LEU A 100 17.43 7.29 -8.86
C LEU A 100 18.18 7.72 -7.58
N ALA A 101 19.52 7.72 -7.61
CA ALA A 101 20.33 8.18 -6.49
C ALA A 101 20.12 9.68 -6.20
N THR A 102 19.98 10.50 -7.24
CA THR A 102 19.73 11.95 -7.10
C THR A 102 18.35 12.22 -6.50
N ILE A 103 17.31 11.50 -6.95
CA ILE A 103 15.95 11.59 -6.40
C ILE A 103 15.94 11.19 -4.91
N LYS A 104 16.66 10.13 -4.56
CA LYS A 104 16.81 9.69 -3.15
C LYS A 104 17.50 10.75 -2.31
N ALA A 105 18.57 11.37 -2.81
CA ALA A 105 19.29 12.42 -2.11
C ALA A 105 18.42 13.67 -1.84
N MET A 106 17.63 14.12 -2.83
CA MET A 106 16.75 15.29 -2.69
C MET A 106 15.57 15.10 -1.74
N LYS A 107 15.17 13.85 -1.47
CA LYS A 107 14.04 13.51 -0.57
C LYS A 107 14.45 13.44 0.91
N THR A 108 15.76 13.43 1.19
CA THR A 108 16.31 13.26 2.55
C THR A 108 16.75 14.58 3.17
N GLY A 109 16.63 15.71 2.45
CA GLY A 109 16.83 17.07 2.95
C GLY A 109 15.50 17.79 3.06
#